data_AF-A0A6V7I7C0-F1
#
_entry.id   AF-A0A6V7I7C0-F1
#
_cell.length_a   1.000
_cell.length_b   1.000
_cell.length_c   1.000
_cell.angle_alpha   90.00
_cell.angle_beta   90.00
_cell.angle_gamma   90.00
#
_symmetry.space_group_name_H-M   'P 1'
#
loop_
_entity.id
_entity.type
_entity.pdbx_description
1 polymer ?
#
loop_
_entity_poly.entity_id
_entity_poly.type
_entity_poly.pdbx_seq_one_letter_code
_entity_poly.pdbx_strand_id
1 'polypeptide(L)' 'TTEAGGITAGVLNIEKPTTVGKVVINAQIKVIDPDTHKILEADQSGEICVKAPSVMIRYWNNTKATAEAIDSE' A
#
# COMPACT_ATOMS: atom_id res chain seq x y z
N THR A 1 0.36 4.22 8.36
CA THR A 1 0.61 2.86 7.86
C THR A 1 0.63 1.83 8.98
N THR A 2 0.29 2.16 10.23
CA THR A 2 0.06 1.14 11.26
C THR A 2 -0.98 0.12 10.78
N GLU A 3 -1.92 0.60 9.96
CA GLU A 3 -2.93 -0.15 9.22
C GLU A 3 -2.37 -1.22 8.28
N ALA A 4 -1.12 -1.10 7.82
CA ALA A 4 -0.47 -2.09 6.96
C ALA A 4 0.18 -3.25 7.75
N GLY A 5 0.23 -3.14 9.09
CA GLY A 5 0.73 -4.19 9.99
C GLY A 5 2.23 -4.47 9.91
N GLY A 6 3.04 -3.53 9.41
CA GLY A 6 4.48 -3.66 9.33
C GLY A 6 5.09 -3.00 8.08
N ILE A 7 6.21 -3.55 7.62
CA ILE A 7 6.92 -3.10 6.42
C ILE A 7 6.37 -3.86 5.21
N THR A 8 5.88 -3.14 4.21
CA THR A 8 5.34 -3.72 2.96
C THR A 8 6.24 -3.49 1.75
N ALA A 9 7.20 -2.56 1.86
CA ALA A 9 8.33 -2.39 0.95
C ALA A 9 9.61 -2.10 1.75
N GLY A 10 10.73 -2.74 1.38
CA GLY A 10 11.99 -2.61 2.11
C GLY A 10 13.24 -2.82 1.26
N VAL A 11 14.37 -2.36 1.80
CA VAL A 11 15.70 -2.45 1.20
C VAL A 11 16.53 -3.49 1.96
N LEU A 12 16.93 -4.58 1.31
CA LEU A 12 17.85 -5.58 1.89
C LEU A 12 19.33 -5.22 1.68
N ASN A 13 19.64 -4.46 0.63
CA ASN A 13 20.96 -3.93 0.34
C ASN A 13 20.82 -2.53 -0.29
N ILE A 14 21.59 -1.55 0.16
CA ILE A 14 21.42 -0.15 -0.25
C ILE A 14 22.13 0.08 -1.59
N GLU A 15 21.41 -0.17 -2.69
CA GLU A 15 21.87 0.14 -4.05
C GLU A 15 21.40 1.53 -4.52
N LYS A 16 20.27 2.02 -3.97
CA LYS A 16 19.65 3.31 -4.30
C LYS A 16 19.18 3.98 -3.00
N PRO A 17 19.88 5.00 -2.47
CA PRO A 17 19.58 5.55 -1.15
C PRO A 17 18.27 6.34 -1.06
N THR A 18 17.65 6.68 -2.20
CA THR A 18 16.42 7.49 -2.27
C THR A 18 15.14 6.66 -2.44
N THR A 19 15.22 5.33 -2.44
CA THR A 19 14.03 4.45 -2.52
C THR A 19 13.70 3.83 -1.17
N VAL A 20 12.41 3.55 -0.96
CA VAL A 20 11.91 2.73 0.16
C VAL A 20 12.12 1.22 -0.07
N GLY A 21 12.50 0.82 -1.29
CA GLY A 21 12.86 -0.55 -1.65
C GLY A 21 11.81 -1.27 -2.49
N LYS A 22 11.80 -2.60 -2.41
CA LYS A 22 10.91 -3.48 -3.20
C LYS A 22 9.83 -4.09 -2.31
N VAL A 23 8.73 -4.49 -2.93
CA VAL A 23 7.62 -5.18 -2.24
C VAL A 23 8.11 -6.41 -1.48
N VAL A 24 7.63 -6.61 -0.26
CA VAL A 24 7.96 -7.76 0.56
C VAL A 24 7.23 -9.02 0.08
N ILE A 25 7.68 -10.19 0.54
CA ILE A 25 7.06 -11.48 0.22
C ILE A 25 5.59 -11.47 0.66
N ASN A 26 4.71 -12.04 -0.18
CA ASN A 26 3.26 -12.11 0.03
C ASN A 26 2.54 -10.75 0.15
N ALA A 27 3.16 -9.67 -0.32
CA ALA A 27 2.50 -8.37 -0.49
C ALA A 27 2.39 -8.00 -1.97
N GLN A 28 1.40 -7.18 -2.30
CA GLN A 28 1.21 -6.56 -3.61
C GLN A 28 1.06 -5.06 -3.42
N ILE A 29 1.66 -4.31 -4.34
CA ILE A 29 1.58 -2.84 -4.37
C ILE A 29 1.19 -2.43 -5.79
N LYS A 30 0.20 -1.55 -5.91
CA LYS A 30 -0.13 -0.82 -7.14
C LYS A 30 -0.06 0.68 -6.89
N VAL A 31 0.18 1.44 -7.95
CA VAL A 31 0.04 2.90 -7.93
C VAL A 31 -1.21 3.24 -8.72
N ILE A 32 -2.11 4.03 -8.14
CA ILE A 32 -3.35 4.47 -8.78
C ILE A 32 -3.45 5.98 -8.87
N ASP A 33 -4.23 6.46 -9.82
CA ASP A 33 -4.73 7.82 -9.84
C ASP A 33 -5.88 7.94 -8.80
N PRO A 34 -5.80 8.87 -7.83
CA PRO A 34 -6.75 8.95 -6.73
C PRO A 34 -8.15 9.41 -7.15
N ASP A 35 -8.27 10.11 -8.29
CA ASP A 35 -9.56 10.62 -8.77
C ASP A 35 -10.29 9.55 -9.60
N THR A 36 -9.54 8.85 -10.45
CA THR A 36 -10.09 7.88 -11.42
C THR A 36 -9.99 6.42 -10.98
N HIS A 37 -9.21 6.14 -9.93
CA HIS A 37 -8.88 4.80 -9.43
C HIS A 37 -8.26 3.86 -10.48
N LYS A 38 -7.70 4.41 -11.56
CA LYS A 38 -7.00 3.63 -12.60
C LYS A 38 -5.58 3.34 -12.15
N ILE A 39 -5.11 2.13 -12.47
CA ILE A 39 -3.70 1.76 -12.28
C ILE A 39 -2.86 2.63 -13.21
N LEU A 40 -1.83 3.26 -12.65
CA LEU A 40 -0.87 4.07 -13.38
C LEU A 40 0.28 3.22 -13.92
N GLU A 41 0.88 3.69 -15.01
CA GLU A 41 2.07 3.09 -15.60
C GLU A 41 3.32 3.39 -14.76
N ALA A 42 4.43 2.71 -15.08
CA ALA A 42 5.71 2.96 -14.42
C ALA A 42 6.14 4.44 -14.52
N ASP A 43 6.87 4.90 -13.51
CA ASP A 43 7.38 6.27 -13.37
C ASP A 43 6.33 7.38 -13.25
N GLN A 44 5.06 7.03 -13.04
CA GLN A 44 4.01 7.99 -12.70
C GLN A 44 3.80 8.10 -11.17
N SER A 45 3.58 9.31 -10.69
CA SER A 45 3.24 9.57 -9.28
C SER A 45 1.74 9.41 -9.06
N GLY A 46 1.38 8.66 -8.03
CA GLY A 46 -0.01 8.45 -7.61
C GLY A 46 -0.09 7.89 -6.20
N GLU A 47 -1.27 7.41 -5.83
CA GLU A 47 -1.53 6.79 -4.53
C GLU A 47 -1.02 5.34 -4.51
N ILE A 48 -0.34 4.97 -3.42
CA ILE A 48 0.14 3.61 -3.19
C ILE A 48 -0.97 2.82 -2.49
N CYS A 49 -1.52 1.81 -3.17
CA CYS A 49 -2.42 0.83 -2.57
C CYS A 49 -1.66 -0.45 -2.23
N VAL A 50 -1.92 -1.01 -1.06
CA VAL A 50 -1.21 -2.18 -0.55
C VAL A 50 -2.18 -3.29 -0.21
N LYS A 51 -1.87 -4.50 -0.67
CA LYS A 51 -2.58 -5.73 -0.32
C LYS A 51 -1.60 -6.71 0.30
N ALA A 52 -1.82 -7.08 1.56
CA ALA A 52 -0.98 -8.03 2.28
C ALA A 52 -1.77 -8.70 3.42
N PRO A 53 -1.38 -9.91 3.85
CA PRO A 53 -2.00 -10.57 5.01
C PRO A 53 -1.88 -9.80 6.32
N SER A 54 -0.94 -8.86 6.41
CA SER A 54 -0.70 -8.03 7.60
C SER A 54 -1.62 -6.81 7.70
N VAL A 55 -2.39 -6.48 6.66
CA VAL A 55 -3.30 -5.32 6.69
C VAL A 55 -4.31 -5.49 7.82
N MET A 56 -4.59 -4.39 8.51
CA MET A 56 -5.52 -4.33 9.64
C MET A 56 -6.90 -4.85 9.24
N ILE A 57 -7.65 -5.34 10.21
CA ILE A 57 -9.01 -5.83 9.97
C ILE A 57 -9.99 -4.66 9.82
N ARG A 58 -9.87 -3.64 10.68
CA ARG A 58 -10.75 -2.47 10.74
C ARG A 58 -10.24 -1.43 11.72
N TYR A 59 -10.74 -0.21 11.58
CA TYR A 59 -10.73 0.75 12.69
C TYR A 59 -11.79 0.38 13.74
N TRP A 60 -11.42 0.50 15.01
CA TRP A 60 -12.34 0.18 16.11
C TRP A 60 -13.54 1.13 16.13
N ASN A 61 -14.75 0.56 16.17
CA ASN A 61 -16.03 1.28 16.19
C ASN A 61 -16.22 2.33 15.07
N ASN A 62 -15.51 2.20 13.94
CA ASN A 62 -15.61 3.14 12.83
C ASN A 62 -15.65 2.39 11.49
N THR A 63 -16.84 1.94 11.13
CA THR A 63 -17.09 1.21 9.87
C THR A 63 -16.88 2.10 8.64
N LYS A 64 -17.22 3.39 8.73
CA LYS A 64 -17.04 4.35 7.64
C LYS A 64 -15.55 4.50 7.29
N ALA A 65 -14.70 4.82 8.27
CA ALA A 65 -13.27 4.96 8.03
C ALA A 65 -12.61 3.64 7.59
N THR A 66 -13.17 2.49 8.02
CA THR A 66 -12.69 1.19 7.56
C THR A 66 -12.97 0.98 6.08
N ALA A 67 -14.20 1.28 5.62
CA ALA A 67 -14.58 1.14 4.22
C ALA A 67 -13.88 2.16 3.29
N GLU A 68 -13.48 3.31 3.84
CA GLU A 68 -12.65 4.30 3.12
C GLU A 68 -11.19 3.85 2.98
N ALA A 69 -10.67 3.04 3.92
CA ALA A 69 -9.26 2.63 3.95
C ALA A 69 -8.99 1.23 3.36
N ILE A 70 -9.98 0.33 3.40
CA ILE A 70 -9.87 -1.04 2.88
C ILE A 70 -10.90 -1.19 1.77
N ASP A 71 -10.41 -1.34 0.55
CA ASP A 71 -11.26 -1.62 -0.61
C ASP A 71 -11.77 -3.07 -0.59
N SER A 72 -12.83 -3.35 -1.36
CA SER A 72 -13.48 -4.67 -1.36
C SER A 72 -12.79 -5.74 -2.23
N GLU A 73 -11.72 -5.40 -2.96
CA GLU A 73 -11.03 -6.25 -3.95
C GLU A 73 -9.65 -6.78 -3.51
#